data_AF-A0A929PB93-F1
#
_entry.id   AF-A0A929PB93-F1
#
_cell.length_a   1.000
_cell.length_b   1.000
_cell.length_c   1.000
_cell.angle_alpha   90.00
_cell.angle_beta   90.00
_cell.angle_gamma   90.00
#
_symmetry.space_group_name_H-M   'P 1'
#
loop_
_entity.id
_entity.type
_entity.pdbx_description
1 polymer ?
#
loop_
_entity_poly.entity_id
_entity_poly.type
_entity_poly.pdbx_seq_one_letter_code
_entity_poly.pdbx_strand_id
1 'polypeptide(L)'
;MKELSTLIPELRQIALDSGANDLRLIATDIIKTAAWVRLKCRYGCKAYGKHLSCPPYAPTPEETEKILSDYGDAVLVEFVGLPKETTVDPRRIRHHLKDLILQVEGVIFNLERHAFLSGCYKAFGFGAYPCSLCETCILEGGDVDIRAVKRLCRHPDRLRPSMEASGIDVYATVRAAGFELEVVETFGDTIRTFGLVLLR
;
A
#
# COMPACT_ATOMS: atom_id res chain seq x y z
N MET A 1 23.69 -11.05 0.66
CA MET A 1 22.65 -10.11 1.11
C MET A 1 23.34 -8.82 1.48
N LYS A 2 22.84 -7.68 1.03
CA LYS A 2 23.41 -6.38 1.36
C LYS A 2 23.06 -5.99 2.80
N GLU A 3 24.01 -5.36 3.50
CA GLU A 3 23.77 -4.83 4.84
C GLU A 3 22.73 -3.70 4.83
N LEU A 4 21.85 -3.66 5.84
CA LEU A 4 20.82 -2.60 5.92
C LEU A 4 21.42 -1.20 5.99
N SER A 5 22.59 -1.05 6.61
CA SER A 5 23.31 0.23 6.69
C SER A 5 23.62 0.83 5.32
N THR A 6 23.73 0.00 4.27
CA THR A 6 23.91 0.43 2.88
C THR A 6 22.61 0.39 2.08
N LEU A 7 21.76 -0.62 2.30
CA LEU A 7 20.51 -0.78 1.55
C LEU A 7 19.50 0.34 1.84
N ILE A 8 19.34 0.74 3.11
CA ILE A 8 18.33 1.73 3.50
C ILE A 8 18.58 3.11 2.88
N PRO A 9 19.81 3.66 2.86
CA PRO A 9 20.11 4.89 2.10
C PRO A 9 19.73 4.81 0.62
N GLU A 10 19.96 3.67 -0.04
CA GLU A 10 19.60 3.49 -1.45
C GLU A 10 18.10 3.44 -1.68
N LEU A 11 17.38 2.67 -0.85
CA LEU A 11 15.92 2.63 -0.91
C LEU A 11 15.32 4.02 -0.66
N ARG A 12 15.86 4.77 0.31
CA ARG A 12 15.46 6.15 0.57
C ARG A 12 15.67 7.03 -0.66
N GLN A 13 16.85 6.96 -1.28
CA GLN A 13 17.15 7.73 -2.49
C GLN A 13 16.16 7.42 -3.63
N ILE A 14 15.93 6.13 -3.92
CA ILE A 14 14.97 5.68 -4.94
C ILE A 14 13.56 6.21 -4.65
N ALA A 15 13.13 6.16 -3.38
CA ALA A 15 11.80 6.62 -2.98
C ALA A 15 11.64 8.13 -3.19
N LEU A 16 12.61 8.93 -2.73
CA LEU A 16 12.57 10.39 -2.84
C LEU A 16 12.64 10.85 -4.30
N ASP A 17 13.52 10.26 -5.11
CA ASP A 17 13.64 10.57 -6.54
C ASP A 17 12.37 10.22 -7.33
N SER A 18 11.56 9.30 -6.79
CA SER A 18 10.27 8.88 -7.37
C SER A 18 9.06 9.57 -6.73
N GLY A 19 9.28 10.62 -5.95
CA GLY A 19 8.23 11.50 -5.41
C GLY A 19 7.68 11.12 -4.03
N ALA A 20 8.28 10.15 -3.32
CA ALA A 20 7.97 9.98 -1.89
C ALA A 20 8.49 11.16 -1.07
N ASN A 21 7.91 11.39 0.10
CA ASN A 21 8.27 12.47 1.01
C ASN A 21 9.25 12.03 2.10
N ASP A 22 9.10 10.81 2.60
CA ASP A 22 10.00 10.21 3.59
C ASP A 22 10.00 8.69 3.44
N LEU A 23 11.06 8.04 3.94
CA LEU A 23 11.15 6.59 4.07
C LEU A 23 11.80 6.27 5.41
N ARG A 24 11.22 5.41 6.24
CA ARG A 24 11.81 5.02 7.54
C ARG A 24 11.96 3.52 7.66
N LEU A 25 13.15 3.09 8.10
CA LEU A 25 13.35 1.72 8.58
C LEU A 25 12.59 1.57 9.90
N ILE A 26 11.85 0.48 10.02
CA ILE A 26 11.08 0.12 11.22
C ILE A 26 11.26 -1.36 11.53
N ALA A 27 11.10 -1.72 12.81
CA ALA A 27 10.90 -3.09 13.22
C ALA A 27 9.47 -3.54 12.87
N THR A 28 9.29 -4.81 12.51
CA THR A 28 7.98 -5.33 12.08
C THR A 28 6.99 -5.51 13.23
N ASP A 29 7.45 -5.61 14.47
CA ASP A 29 6.64 -5.76 15.68
C ASP A 29 5.76 -4.54 16.02
N ILE A 30 6.12 -3.36 15.50
CA ILE A 30 5.31 -2.15 15.63
C ILE A 30 4.15 -2.12 14.63
N ILE A 31 4.17 -2.95 13.58
CA ILE A 31 3.10 -3.02 12.58
C ILE A 31 1.89 -3.69 13.21
N LYS A 32 0.76 -2.99 13.24
CA LYS A 32 -0.46 -3.47 13.89
C LYS A 32 -1.46 -3.95 12.85
N THR A 33 -1.97 -5.16 13.03
CA THR A 33 -3.13 -5.67 12.30
C THR A 33 -4.37 -5.61 13.19
N ALA A 34 -5.55 -5.45 12.61
CA ALA A 34 -6.79 -5.53 13.37
C ALA A 34 -8.00 -5.91 12.51
N ALA A 35 -8.89 -6.72 13.09
CA ALA A 35 -10.12 -7.17 12.44
C ALA A 35 -11.04 -6.00 12.02
N TRP A 36 -11.05 -4.90 12.79
CA TRP A 36 -11.89 -3.74 12.50
C TRP A 36 -11.51 -3.05 11.17
N VAL A 37 -10.24 -3.14 10.75
CA VAL A 37 -9.77 -2.59 9.47
C VAL A 37 -10.55 -3.23 8.32
N ARG A 38 -10.77 -4.56 8.39
CA ARG A 38 -11.59 -5.29 7.42
C ARG A 38 -13.04 -4.82 7.40
N LEU A 39 -13.61 -4.47 8.56
CA LEU A 39 -14.98 -3.94 8.63
C LEU A 39 -15.08 -2.60 7.89
N LYS A 40 -14.09 -1.71 8.04
CA LYS A 40 -14.05 -0.44 7.29
C LYS A 40 -13.92 -0.65 5.78
N CYS A 41 -13.11 -1.62 5.34
CA CYS A 41 -13.09 -2.00 3.93
C CYS A 41 -14.47 -2.47 3.46
N ARG A 42 -15.10 -3.42 4.16
CA ARG A 42 -16.37 -4.06 3.74
C ARG A 42 -17.58 -3.14 3.72
N TYR A 43 -17.66 -2.22 4.69
CA TYR A 43 -18.86 -1.38 4.87
C TYR A 43 -18.61 0.11 4.66
N GLY A 44 -17.36 0.54 4.51
CA GLY A 44 -16.99 1.95 4.31
C GLY A 44 -16.38 2.27 2.93
N CYS A 45 -15.89 1.27 2.19
CA CYS A 45 -15.21 1.50 0.92
C CYS A 45 -16.10 1.18 -0.29
N LYS A 46 -16.34 2.17 -1.15
CA LYS A 46 -17.08 2.00 -2.43
C LYS A 46 -16.35 1.12 -3.46
N ALA A 47 -15.09 0.79 -3.21
CA ALA A 47 -14.26 -0.06 -4.05
C ALA A 47 -14.07 -1.48 -3.50
N TYR A 48 -14.72 -1.82 -2.38
CA TYR A 48 -14.67 -3.18 -1.82
C TYR A 48 -15.05 -4.23 -2.87
N GLY A 49 -14.23 -5.28 -3.01
CA GLY A 49 -14.44 -6.36 -3.98
C GLY A 49 -14.23 -5.99 -5.45
N LYS A 50 -13.95 -4.72 -5.79
CA LYS A 50 -13.81 -4.26 -7.19
C LYS A 50 -12.40 -4.44 -7.77
N HIS A 51 -11.39 -4.61 -6.93
CA HIS A 51 -9.99 -4.71 -7.35
C HIS A 51 -9.30 -5.92 -6.74
N LEU A 52 -8.36 -6.51 -7.48
CA LEU A 52 -7.60 -7.69 -7.03
C LEU A 52 -6.63 -7.41 -5.87
N SER A 53 -6.34 -6.12 -5.59
CA SER A 53 -5.60 -5.69 -4.41
C SER A 53 -6.49 -5.52 -3.17
N CYS A 54 -7.81 -5.65 -3.30
CA CYS A 54 -8.79 -5.44 -2.23
C CYS A 54 -9.32 -6.77 -1.68
N PRO A 55 -9.90 -6.77 -0.47
CA PRO A 55 -10.66 -7.92 0.03
C PRO A 55 -11.80 -8.29 -0.95
N PRO A 56 -12.13 -9.59 -1.10
CA PRO A 56 -11.55 -10.76 -0.40
C PRO A 56 -10.26 -11.32 -1.04
N TYR A 57 -9.67 -10.62 -2.01
CA TYR A 57 -8.49 -11.10 -2.75
C TYR A 57 -7.15 -10.75 -2.07
N ALA A 58 -7.16 -9.78 -1.16
CA ALA A 58 -6.03 -9.44 -0.30
C ALA A 58 -6.02 -10.30 0.99
N PRO A 59 -4.83 -10.57 1.58
CA PRO A 59 -4.70 -11.32 2.83
C PRO A 59 -5.62 -10.78 3.93
N THR A 60 -6.15 -11.67 4.76
CA THR A 60 -6.90 -11.36 5.98
C THR A 60 -5.99 -10.76 7.05
N PRO A 61 -6.53 -10.04 8.07
CA PRO A 61 -5.72 -9.55 9.18
C PRO A 61 -4.87 -10.65 9.84
N GLU A 62 -5.43 -11.84 10.02
CA GLU A 62 -4.75 -13.00 10.63
C GLU A 62 -3.65 -13.57 9.72
N GLU A 63 -3.91 -13.67 8.41
CA GLU A 63 -2.87 -14.05 7.44
C GLU A 63 -1.73 -13.03 7.40
N THR A 64 -2.06 -11.74 7.41
CA THR A 64 -1.07 -10.65 7.43
C THR A 64 -0.24 -10.69 8.70
N GLU A 65 -0.85 -10.89 9.86
CA GLU A 65 -0.11 -11.02 11.13
C GLU A 65 0.89 -12.17 11.08
N LYS A 66 0.47 -13.32 10.55
CA LYS A 66 1.37 -14.47 10.35
C LYS A 66 2.50 -14.13 9.38
N ILE A 67 2.21 -13.47 8.26
CA ILE A 67 3.22 -13.03 7.29
C ILE A 67 4.23 -12.11 8.00
N LEU A 68 3.76 -11.10 8.75
CA LEU A 68 4.63 -10.15 9.44
C LEU A 68 5.57 -10.83 10.45
N SER A 69 5.12 -11.92 11.09
CA SER A 69 5.95 -12.68 12.05
C SER A 69 7.18 -13.36 11.42
N ASP A 70 7.18 -13.54 10.10
CA ASP A 70 8.32 -14.10 9.37
C ASP A 70 9.41 -13.05 9.05
N TYR A 71 9.22 -11.79 9.41
CA TYR A 71 10.13 -10.67 9.09
C TYR A 71 10.57 -9.94 10.35
N GLY A 72 11.78 -9.37 10.33
CA GLY A 72 12.28 -8.49 11.41
C GLY A 72 12.30 -7.01 11.04
N ASP A 73 12.47 -6.69 9.76
CA ASP A 73 12.69 -5.33 9.27
C ASP A 73 11.72 -5.00 8.12
N ALA A 74 11.23 -3.76 8.13
CA ALA A 74 10.47 -3.19 7.03
C ALA A 74 10.80 -1.70 6.83
N VAL A 75 10.43 -1.15 5.67
CA VAL A 75 10.47 0.30 5.43
C VAL A 75 9.06 0.83 5.24
N LEU A 76 8.71 1.89 5.95
CA LEU A 76 7.51 2.70 5.73
C LEU A 76 7.86 3.87 4.81
N VAL A 77 7.00 4.15 3.84
CA VAL A 77 7.20 5.22 2.85
C VAL A 77 6.03 6.18 2.91
N GLU A 78 6.29 7.46 3.17
CA GLU A 78 5.28 8.52 3.24
C GLU A 78 5.12 9.21 1.88
N PHE A 79 3.88 9.48 1.53
CA PHE A 79 3.49 10.27 0.36
C PHE A 79 2.48 11.33 0.81
N VAL A 80 2.72 12.57 0.42
CA VAL A 80 1.89 13.72 0.78
C VAL A 80 1.26 14.27 -0.50
N GLY A 81 -0.07 14.28 -0.59
CA GLY A 81 -0.75 15.00 -1.65
C GLY A 81 -2.17 14.55 -2.00
N LEU A 82 -3.07 15.52 -2.02
CA LEU A 82 -3.89 15.83 -3.20
C LEU A 82 -3.39 17.20 -3.71
N PRO A 83 -3.54 17.55 -5.00
CA PRO A 83 -3.39 18.94 -5.40
C PRO A 83 -4.37 19.81 -4.61
N LYS A 84 -3.88 20.89 -3.99
CA LYS A 84 -4.70 21.85 -3.19
C LYS A 84 -5.82 22.50 -4.00
N GLU A 85 -5.76 22.43 -5.32
CA GLU A 85 -6.76 22.96 -6.23
C GLU A 85 -7.25 21.84 -7.14
N THR A 86 -8.45 21.32 -6.87
CA THR A 86 -9.16 20.48 -7.83
C THR A 86 -10.49 21.15 -8.12
N THR A 87 -10.76 21.41 -9.40
CA THR A 87 -12.08 21.84 -9.89
C THR A 87 -13.11 20.70 -9.87
N VAL A 88 -12.73 19.55 -9.28
CA VAL A 88 -13.44 18.30 -9.44
C VAL A 88 -14.20 17.96 -8.17
N ASP A 89 -15.43 17.47 -8.34
CA ASP A 89 -16.33 17.13 -7.24
C ASP A 89 -15.65 16.19 -6.23
N PRO A 90 -15.50 16.59 -4.95
CA PRO A 90 -14.86 15.77 -3.94
C PRO A 90 -15.55 14.42 -3.69
N ARG A 91 -16.78 14.22 -4.16
CA ARG A 91 -17.47 12.92 -4.13
C ARG A 91 -16.92 11.92 -5.15
N ARG A 92 -16.04 12.33 -6.06
CA ARG A 92 -15.39 11.51 -7.12
C ARG A 92 -13.90 11.24 -6.87
N ILE A 93 -13.51 11.09 -5.60
CA ILE A 93 -12.12 10.86 -5.12
C ILE A 93 -11.31 9.81 -5.90
N ARG A 94 -11.90 8.73 -6.44
CA ARG A 94 -11.16 7.71 -7.23
C ARG A 94 -10.45 8.31 -8.45
N HIS A 95 -11.03 9.31 -9.10
CA HIS A 95 -10.39 9.97 -10.22
C HIS A 95 -9.29 10.95 -9.77
N HIS A 96 -9.42 11.51 -8.57
CA HIS A 96 -8.49 12.54 -8.04
C HIS A 96 -7.23 11.93 -7.45
N LEU A 97 -7.36 10.75 -6.84
CA LEU A 97 -6.23 10.03 -6.25
C LEU A 97 -5.52 9.12 -7.25
N LYS A 98 -6.00 8.98 -8.49
CA LYS A 98 -5.44 8.01 -9.43
C LYS A 98 -3.93 8.17 -9.59
N ASP A 99 -3.45 9.41 -9.76
CA ASP A 99 -2.02 9.68 -9.94
C ASP A 99 -1.21 9.37 -8.68
N LEU A 100 -1.74 9.74 -7.51
CA LEU A 100 -1.14 9.36 -6.22
C LEU A 100 -1.08 7.83 -6.06
N ILE A 101 -2.15 7.12 -6.39
CA ILE A 101 -2.22 5.66 -6.29
C ILE A 101 -1.18 5.03 -7.20
N LEU A 102 -1.10 5.47 -8.46
CA LEU A 102 -0.11 4.97 -9.43
C LEU A 102 1.32 5.27 -8.97
N GLN A 103 1.55 6.43 -8.37
CA GLN A 103 2.84 6.80 -7.79
C GLN A 103 3.20 5.89 -6.62
N VAL A 104 2.31 5.70 -5.65
CA VAL A 104 2.52 4.78 -4.51
C VAL A 104 2.80 3.37 -5.01
N GLU A 105 1.97 2.83 -5.90
CA GLU A 105 2.16 1.50 -6.49
C GLU A 105 3.51 1.37 -7.19
N GLY A 106 3.90 2.37 -7.98
CA GLY A 106 5.17 2.42 -8.69
C GLY A 106 6.37 2.41 -7.76
N VAL A 107 6.37 3.28 -6.74
CA VAL A 107 7.45 3.37 -5.76
C VAL A 107 7.58 2.08 -4.97
N ILE A 108 6.47 1.56 -4.42
CA ILE A 108 6.49 0.33 -3.62
C ILE A 108 6.99 -0.86 -4.44
N PHE A 109 6.53 -1.02 -5.68
CA PHE A 109 7.03 -2.06 -6.58
C PHE A 109 8.54 -1.94 -6.85
N ASN A 110 9.03 -0.73 -7.11
CA ASN A 110 10.45 -0.50 -7.40
C ASN A 110 11.33 -0.77 -6.18
N LEU A 111 10.89 -0.35 -4.98
CA LEU A 111 11.59 -0.61 -3.73
C LEU A 111 11.63 -2.11 -3.40
N GLU A 112 10.51 -2.82 -3.55
CA GLU A 112 10.47 -4.28 -3.41
C GLU A 112 11.47 -4.96 -4.35
N ARG A 113 11.45 -4.58 -5.63
CA ARG A 113 12.36 -5.13 -6.64
C ARG A 113 13.83 -4.85 -6.30
N HIS A 114 14.17 -3.64 -5.88
CA HIS A 114 15.54 -3.28 -5.49
C HIS A 114 16.00 -4.04 -4.25
N ALA A 115 15.14 -4.15 -3.23
CA ALA A 115 15.42 -4.93 -2.03
C ALA A 115 15.64 -6.42 -2.37
N PHE A 116 14.76 -7.00 -3.18
CA PHE A 116 14.89 -8.39 -3.64
C PHE A 116 16.22 -8.63 -4.36
N LEU A 117 16.57 -7.78 -5.33
CA LEU A 117 17.84 -7.86 -6.06
C LEU A 117 19.07 -7.60 -5.18
N SER A 118 18.90 -6.93 -4.04
CA SER A 118 19.94 -6.72 -3.02
C SER A 118 20.06 -7.89 -2.03
N GLY A 119 19.32 -8.97 -2.23
CA GLY A 119 19.38 -10.22 -1.45
C GLY A 119 18.35 -10.32 -0.32
N CYS A 120 17.42 -9.38 -0.21
CA CYS A 120 16.24 -9.49 0.64
C CYS A 120 15.20 -10.38 -0.05
N TYR A 121 15.46 -11.69 -0.12
CA TYR A 121 14.73 -12.62 -1.00
C TYR A 121 13.25 -12.82 -0.66
N LYS A 122 12.82 -12.44 0.56
CA LYS A 122 11.41 -12.43 0.98
C LYS A 122 10.74 -11.07 0.78
N ALA A 123 11.41 -10.08 0.18
CA ALA A 123 10.91 -8.72 0.12
C ALA A 123 9.50 -8.68 -0.50
N PHE A 124 8.60 -7.93 0.12
CA PHE A 124 7.22 -7.83 -0.31
C PHE A 124 6.62 -6.46 0.03
N GLY A 125 6.02 -5.82 -0.97
CA GLY A 125 5.43 -4.50 -0.87
C GLY A 125 3.92 -4.54 -0.59
N PHE A 126 3.47 -3.57 0.21
CA PHE A 126 2.07 -3.19 0.38
C PHE A 126 1.91 -1.73 -0.05
N GLY A 127 1.01 -1.51 -1.00
CA GLY A 127 0.68 -0.17 -1.47
C GLY A 127 -0.31 0.55 -0.55
N ALA A 128 -1.00 1.53 -1.11
CA ALA A 128 -2.14 2.20 -0.50
C ALA A 128 -3.28 2.28 -1.51
N TYR A 129 -4.52 2.28 -1.02
CA TYR A 129 -5.75 2.39 -1.80
C TYR A 129 -6.02 1.20 -2.76
N PRO A 130 -7.21 1.15 -3.37
CA PRO A 130 -7.51 0.19 -4.44
C PRO A 130 -6.64 0.39 -5.68
N CYS A 131 -6.26 -0.72 -6.32
CA CYS A 131 -5.31 -0.71 -7.44
C CYS A 131 -5.81 0.10 -8.64
N SER A 132 -4.95 0.94 -9.21
CA SER A 132 -5.30 1.82 -10.34
C SER A 132 -4.50 1.56 -11.63
N LEU A 133 -3.74 0.45 -11.69
CA LEU A 133 -2.92 0.07 -12.86
C LEU A 133 -3.71 -0.07 -14.16
N CYS A 134 -4.98 -0.46 -14.09
CA CYS A 134 -5.86 -0.60 -15.24
C CYS A 134 -7.07 0.33 -15.13
N GLU A 135 -7.61 0.76 -16.26
CA GLU A 135 -8.81 1.62 -16.29
C GLU A 135 -10.03 0.97 -15.62
N THR A 136 -10.29 -0.30 -15.96
CA THR A 136 -11.36 -1.12 -15.38
C THR A 136 -10.80 -2.46 -14.93
N CYS A 137 -10.97 -2.83 -13.66
CA CYS A 137 -10.48 -4.12 -13.18
C CYS A 137 -11.33 -5.26 -13.76
N ILE A 138 -10.75 -6.44 -13.99
CA ILE A 138 -11.47 -7.62 -14.49
C ILE A 138 -12.68 -7.98 -13.61
N LEU A 139 -12.58 -7.69 -12.31
CA LEU A 139 -13.65 -7.90 -11.32
C LEU A 139 -14.86 -6.97 -11.49
N GLU A 140 -14.67 -5.83 -12.15
CA GLU A 140 -15.79 -4.93 -12.47
C GLU A 140 -16.56 -5.41 -13.73
N GLY A 141 -16.03 -6.40 -14.45
CA GLY A 141 -16.53 -6.84 -15.77
C GLY A 141 -17.53 -8.01 -15.77
N GLY A 142 -17.93 -8.58 -14.64
CA GLY A 142 -18.93 -9.65 -14.55
C GLY A 142 -18.45 -10.91 -13.83
N ASP A 143 -19.06 -12.07 -14.15
CA ASP A 143 -18.78 -13.34 -13.46
C ASP A 143 -17.36 -13.83 -13.75
N VAL A 144 -16.49 -13.71 -12.75
CA VAL A 144 -15.12 -14.22 -12.78
C VAL A 144 -14.97 -15.34 -11.77
N ASP A 145 -14.37 -16.46 -12.17
CA ASP A 145 -14.02 -17.52 -11.24
C ASP A 145 -12.99 -16.98 -10.22
N ILE A 146 -13.45 -16.79 -8.99
CA ILE A 146 -12.66 -16.24 -7.88
C ILE A 146 -11.39 -17.04 -7.60
N ARG A 147 -11.31 -18.32 -7.99
CA ARG A 147 -10.13 -19.17 -7.74
C ARG A 147 -9.02 -18.91 -8.73
N ALA A 148 -9.36 -18.56 -9.97
CA ALA A 148 -8.40 -18.32 -11.04
C ALA A 148 -8.19 -16.83 -11.32
N VAL A 149 -9.04 -15.95 -10.79
CA VAL A 149 -9.11 -14.53 -11.21
C VAL A 149 -7.79 -13.77 -11.08
N LYS A 150 -6.92 -14.09 -10.11
CA LYS A 150 -5.60 -13.46 -10.01
C LYS A 150 -4.72 -13.73 -11.24
N ARG A 151 -4.84 -14.90 -11.88
CA ARG A 151 -4.11 -15.24 -13.12
C ARG A 151 -4.59 -14.43 -14.33
N LEU A 152 -5.78 -13.87 -14.26
CA LEU A 152 -6.37 -13.03 -15.30
C LEU A 152 -6.05 -11.53 -15.11
N CYS A 153 -5.29 -11.18 -14.06
CA CYS A 153 -4.80 -9.82 -13.89
C CYS A 153 -3.95 -9.43 -15.10
N ARG A 154 -4.14 -8.20 -15.60
CA ARG A 154 -3.31 -7.63 -16.69
C ARG A 154 -1.94 -7.16 -16.22
N HIS A 155 -1.74 -7.06 -14.91
CA HIS A 155 -0.51 -6.58 -14.27
C HIS A 155 -0.13 -7.46 -13.06
N PRO A 156 -0.04 -8.79 -13.22
CA PRO A 156 0.15 -9.70 -12.09
C PRO A 156 1.54 -9.56 -11.45
N ASP A 157 2.52 -9.08 -12.21
CA ASP A 157 3.89 -8.80 -11.79
C ASP A 157 3.97 -7.58 -10.87
N ARG A 158 3.14 -6.56 -11.13
CA ARG A 158 3.16 -5.27 -10.40
C ARG A 158 2.13 -5.17 -9.27
N LEU A 159 1.01 -5.86 -9.37
CA LEU A 159 -0.08 -5.78 -8.41
C LEU A 159 0.40 -6.10 -6.99
N ARG A 160 0.23 -5.17 -6.05
CA ARG A 160 0.41 -5.40 -4.61
C ARG A 160 -0.86 -5.04 -3.85
N PRO A 161 -1.23 -5.77 -2.79
CA PRO A 161 -2.34 -5.36 -1.94
C PRO A 161 -1.97 -4.07 -1.20
N SER A 162 -2.97 -3.30 -0.78
CA SER A 162 -2.69 -2.14 0.09
C SER A 162 -2.55 -2.55 1.55
N MET A 163 -1.93 -1.69 2.36
CA MET A 163 -1.79 -1.89 3.81
C MET A 163 -3.17 -2.13 4.46
N GLU A 164 -4.14 -1.26 4.20
CA GLU A 164 -5.48 -1.35 4.77
C GLU A 164 -6.28 -2.53 4.20
N ALA A 165 -6.11 -2.86 2.91
CA ALA A 165 -6.72 -4.05 2.32
C ALA A 165 -6.18 -5.34 2.94
N SER A 166 -4.96 -5.31 3.49
CA SER A 166 -4.31 -6.43 4.18
C SER A 166 -4.60 -6.43 5.68
N GLY A 167 -5.48 -5.56 6.18
CA GLY A 167 -5.85 -5.53 7.59
C GLY A 167 -4.84 -4.83 8.51
N ILE A 168 -3.87 -4.11 7.95
CA ILE A 168 -2.93 -3.28 8.73
C ILE A 168 -3.66 -2.02 9.19
N ASP A 169 -3.63 -1.77 10.48
CA ASP A 169 -4.01 -0.49 11.09
C ASP A 169 -2.92 0.53 10.79
N VAL A 170 -3.11 1.24 9.67
CA VAL A 170 -2.16 2.24 9.18
C VAL A 170 -1.93 3.33 10.21
N TYR A 171 -2.99 3.82 10.88
CA TYR A 171 -2.88 4.88 11.88
C TYR A 171 -2.01 4.46 13.06
N ALA A 172 -2.30 3.30 13.67
CA ALA A 172 -1.50 2.82 14.80
C ALA A 172 -0.05 2.53 14.39
N THR A 173 0.15 1.92 13.22
CA THR A 173 1.46 1.55 12.70
C THR A 173 2.35 2.77 12.45
N VAL A 174 1.85 3.78 11.73
CA VAL A 174 2.67 4.95 11.38
C VAL A 174 2.92 5.86 12.59
N ARG A 175 1.97 5.94 13.52
CA ARG A 175 2.17 6.65 14.80
C ARG A 175 3.25 5.97 15.65
N ALA A 176 3.26 4.64 15.71
CA ALA A 176 4.32 3.89 16.38
C ALA A 176 5.71 4.10 15.71
N ALA A 177 5.73 4.38 14.41
CA ALA A 177 6.93 4.76 13.66
C ALA A 177 7.30 6.26 13.77
N GLY A 178 6.61 7.02 14.61
CA GLY A 178 6.86 8.44 14.86
C GLY A 178 6.39 9.38 13.74
N PHE A 179 5.41 8.97 12.93
CA PHE A 179 4.72 9.87 12.02
C PHE A 179 3.48 10.47 12.69
N GLU A 180 3.18 11.72 12.33
CA GLU A 180 1.90 12.36 12.66
C GLU A 180 0.92 12.08 11.52
N LEU A 181 -0.17 11.37 11.83
CA LEU A 181 -1.26 11.12 10.89
C LEU A 181 -2.58 11.31 11.63
N GLU A 182 -3.38 12.26 11.11
CA GLU A 182 -4.72 12.56 11.59
C GLU A 182 -5.76 12.28 10.52
N VAL A 183 -7.01 12.12 10.96
CA VAL A 183 -8.15 11.98 10.05
C VAL A 183 -8.38 13.33 9.39
N VAL A 184 -8.47 13.34 8.05
CA VAL A 184 -8.88 14.54 7.32
C VAL A 184 -10.34 14.85 7.59
N GLU A 185 -10.66 16.12 7.83
CA GLU A 185 -12.00 16.59 8.19
C GLU A 185 -12.67 17.28 7.00
N THR A 186 -11.88 17.84 6.09
CA THR A 186 -12.37 18.61 4.94
C THR A 186 -11.76 18.11 3.63
N PHE A 187 -12.43 18.43 2.51
CA PHE A 187 -11.94 18.08 1.18
C PHE A 187 -10.71 18.90 0.74
N GLY A 188 -10.37 19.97 1.45
CA GLY A 188 -9.16 20.77 1.20
C GLY A 188 -7.94 20.28 1.99
N ASP A 189 -8.13 19.32 2.89
CA ASP A 189 -7.05 18.84 3.75
C ASP A 189 -6.03 18.04 2.93
N THR A 190 -4.77 18.20 3.32
CA THR A 190 -3.68 17.44 2.69
C THR A 190 -3.72 16.00 3.17
N ILE A 191 -3.86 15.07 2.22
CA ILE A 191 -3.84 13.64 2.52
C ILE A 191 -2.39 13.16 2.66
N ARG A 192 -2.12 12.46 3.75
CA ARG A 192 -0.89 11.68 3.93
C ARG A 192 -1.21 10.21 3.74
N THR A 193 -0.41 9.56 2.92
CA THR A 193 -0.58 8.17 2.51
C THR A 193 0.71 7.42 2.78
N PHE A 194 0.60 6.13 3.13
CA PHE A 194 1.75 5.31 3.44
C PHE A 194 1.75 4.01 2.63
N GLY A 195 2.92 3.60 2.19
CA GLY A 195 3.18 2.24 1.74
C GLY A 195 4.23 1.58 2.62
N LEU A 196 4.36 0.26 2.49
CA LEU A 196 5.24 -0.58 3.31
C LEU A 196 6.00 -1.56 2.42
N VAL A 197 7.28 -1.78 2.68
CA VAL A 197 8.03 -2.89 2.06
C VAL A 197 8.69 -3.69 3.17
N LEU A 198 8.30 -4.96 3.28
CA LEU A 198 9.00 -5.94 4.11
C LEU A 198 10.31 -6.30 3.43
N LEU A 199 11.40 -6.45 4.19
CA LEU A 199 12.72 -6.69 3.60
C LEU A 199 13.13 -8.17 3.66
N ARG A 200 13.52 -8.68 4.82
CA ARG A 200 14.23 -9.96 4.92
C ARG A 200 13.68 -10.88 5.99
#